data_AF-U5H0U3-F1
#
_entry.id   AF-U5H0U3-F1
#
_cell.length_a   1.000
_cell.length_b   1.000
_cell.length_c   1.000
_cell.angle_alpha   90.00
_cell.angle_beta   90.00
_cell.angle_gamma   90.00
#
_symmetry.space_group_name_H-M   'P 1'
#
loop_
_entity.id
_entity.type
_entity.pdbx_description
1 polymer ?
#
loop_
_entity_poly.entity_id
_entity_poly.type
_entity_poly.pdbx_seq_one_letter_code
_entity_poly.pdbx_strand_id
1 'polypeptide(L)'
;MGMARAPYDRPNPLEDYVGTTLDEPQDSSSLVVDHESTATEPCTLTLYVCWSPTYHVPVLYFMAHKQNGAPLKLSELFNSAIFQHIYYKIATDTSEPAPPTLTSESDNPLSPAPFISQADHPTLGVPTWFLHPCNTQAIIQEILCEGQESTTTYFDTWLMVVGSVVDLRE
;
A
#
# COMPACT_ATOMS: atom_id res chain seq x y z
N MET A 1 18.15 22.43 -78.56
CA MET A 1 18.13 23.63 -79.43
C MET A 1 16.70 24.14 -79.48
N GLY A 2 16.44 25.40 -79.06
CA GLY A 2 15.13 26.09 -79.06
C GLY A 2 14.32 25.89 -77.77
N MET A 3 14.32 26.78 -76.76
CA MET A 3 13.84 28.18 -76.63
C MET A 3 12.30 28.38 -76.61
N ALA A 4 11.90 29.18 -75.61
CA ALA A 4 10.69 30.03 -75.47
C ALA A 4 9.38 29.32 -75.10
N ARG A 5 8.52 29.80 -74.18
CA ARG A 5 8.21 31.18 -73.76
C ARG A 5 7.42 31.16 -72.42
N ALA A 6 7.62 32.18 -71.57
CA ALA A 6 6.66 32.63 -70.51
C ALA A 6 5.40 33.26 -71.18
N PRO A 7 4.30 33.69 -70.49
CA PRO A 7 4.25 34.63 -69.33
C PRO A 7 3.12 34.29 -68.30
N TYR A 8 3.04 34.81 -67.07
CA TYR A 8 2.55 36.12 -66.61
C TYR A 8 2.56 36.04 -65.05
N ASP A 9 3.23 36.88 -64.26
CA ASP A 9 2.84 38.23 -63.77
C ASP A 9 1.36 38.27 -63.35
N ARG A 10 0.92 38.29 -62.08
CA ARG A 10 1.20 39.13 -60.88
C ARG A 10 0.38 38.56 -59.69
N PRO A 11 0.23 39.28 -58.55
CA PRO A 11 1.21 39.87 -57.66
C PRO A 11 1.10 39.23 -56.26
N ASN A 12 2.08 39.50 -55.40
CA ASN A 12 1.97 39.34 -53.96
C ASN A 12 1.00 40.39 -53.40
N PRO A 13 -0.04 40.01 -52.64
CA PRO A 13 -0.72 40.94 -51.77
C PRO A 13 -0.64 40.45 -50.33
N LEU A 14 0.15 41.18 -49.55
CA LEU A 14 -0.05 41.38 -48.11
C LEU A 14 0.29 40.14 -47.28
N GLU A 15 1.43 40.14 -46.62
CA GLU A 15 1.56 40.72 -45.28
C GLU A 15 0.70 39.97 -44.26
N ASP A 16 1.36 39.64 -43.15
CA ASP A 16 0.80 39.02 -41.95
C ASP A 16 0.48 37.52 -42.02
N TYR A 17 1.54 36.72 -41.89
CA TYR A 17 1.47 35.65 -40.89
C TYR A 17 2.85 35.46 -40.25
N VAL A 18 3.15 36.35 -39.30
CA VAL A 18 4.22 36.16 -38.31
C VAL A 18 3.86 34.90 -37.51
N GLY A 19 4.82 33.96 -37.46
CA GLY A 19 4.61 32.63 -36.89
C GLY A 19 4.07 32.65 -35.48
N THR A 20 2.91 32.03 -35.29
CA THR A 20 2.47 31.51 -34.00
C THR A 20 3.20 30.21 -33.75
N THR A 21 4.24 30.28 -32.92
CA THR A 21 4.78 29.12 -32.21
C THR A 21 3.62 28.46 -31.47
N LEU A 22 3.35 27.19 -31.80
CA LEU A 22 2.44 26.35 -31.03
C LEU A 22 3.07 26.15 -29.65
N ASP A 23 2.60 26.93 -28.67
CA ASP A 23 2.84 26.69 -27.26
C ASP A 23 2.12 25.39 -26.91
N GLU A 24 2.87 24.30 -26.69
CA GLU A 24 2.34 23.10 -26.05
C GLU A 24 1.87 23.50 -24.64
N PRO A 25 0.59 23.30 -24.26
CA PRO A 25 0.22 23.46 -22.88
C PRO A 25 0.95 22.40 -22.07
N GLN A 26 1.92 22.82 -21.27
CA GLN A 26 2.46 22.00 -20.19
C GLN A 26 1.29 21.68 -19.26
N ASP A 27 0.83 20.42 -19.31
CA ASP A 27 -0.05 19.83 -18.30
C ASP A 27 0.73 19.74 -16.99
N SER A 28 0.85 20.88 -16.31
CA SER A 28 1.29 20.97 -14.92
C SER A 28 0.06 20.87 -14.02
N SER A 29 -0.56 19.69 -14.01
CA SER A 29 -1.40 19.29 -12.88
C SER A 29 -0.49 18.87 -11.71
N SER A 30 0.15 19.86 -11.09
CA SER A 30 0.63 19.71 -9.72
C SER A 30 -0.44 20.27 -8.81
N LEU A 31 -1.36 19.44 -8.36
CA LEU A 31 -2.10 19.73 -7.14
C LEU A 31 -1.07 19.77 -6.00
N VAL A 32 -0.56 20.96 -5.70
CA VAL A 32 0.04 21.26 -4.39
C VAL A 32 -1.12 21.19 -3.41
N VAL A 33 -1.42 19.98 -2.96
CA VAL A 33 -2.11 19.79 -1.70
C VAL A 33 -1.05 20.12 -0.66
N ASP A 34 -1.16 21.28 -0.04
CA ASP A 34 -0.52 21.56 1.26
C ASP A 34 -1.13 20.59 2.28
N HIS A 35 -0.80 19.31 2.17
CA HIS A 35 -0.90 18.41 3.28
C HIS A 35 0.31 18.75 4.13
N GLU A 36 0.06 19.42 5.26
CA GLU A 36 0.95 19.36 6.41
C GLU A 36 1.35 17.90 6.55
N SER A 37 2.52 17.57 6.02
CA SER A 37 3.02 16.22 5.96
C SER A 37 3.39 15.93 7.38
N THR A 38 2.47 15.31 8.13
CA THR A 38 2.77 14.73 9.42
C THR A 38 3.83 13.69 9.16
N ALA A 39 5.10 14.11 9.27
CA ALA A 39 6.24 13.25 9.04
C ALA A 39 6.08 12.06 9.98
N THR A 40 5.75 10.90 9.42
CA THR A 40 5.56 9.68 10.20
C THR A 40 6.90 9.38 10.87
N GLU A 41 6.94 9.33 12.20
CA GLU A 41 8.17 9.00 12.90
C GLU A 41 8.63 7.60 12.44
N PRO A 42 9.89 7.44 11.99
CA PRO A 42 10.35 6.14 11.55
C PRO A 42 10.37 5.15 12.72
N CYS A 43 10.04 3.91 12.40
CA CYS A 43 10.05 2.79 13.34
C CYS A 43 10.86 1.63 12.76
N THR A 44 11.34 0.75 13.62
CA THR A 44 12.01 -0.50 13.22
C THR A 44 11.01 -1.64 13.32
N LEU A 45 10.87 -2.40 12.23
CA LEU A 45 10.03 -3.59 12.17
C LEU A 45 10.92 -4.84 12.08
N THR A 46 10.80 -5.74 13.04
CA THR A 46 11.44 -7.06 13.01
C THR A 46 10.39 -8.11 12.75
N LEU A 47 10.57 -8.88 11.68
CA LEU A 47 9.63 -9.91 11.21
C LEU A 47 10.15 -11.31 11.52
N TYR A 48 9.25 -12.19 11.91
CA TYR A 48 9.52 -13.61 12.11
C TYR A 48 8.41 -14.45 11.47
N VAL A 49 8.79 -15.56 10.86
CA VAL A 49 7.83 -16.53 10.33
C VAL A 49 7.96 -17.81 11.12
N CYS A 50 6.88 -18.24 11.76
CA CYS A 50 6.83 -19.47 12.54
C CYS A 50 5.71 -20.37 12.02
N TRP A 51 5.98 -21.67 11.92
CA TRP A 51 4.95 -22.65 11.58
C TRP A 51 3.97 -22.85 12.75
N SER A 52 2.66 -22.80 12.49
CA SER A 52 1.64 -23.19 13.46
C SER A 52 1.27 -24.67 13.31
N PRO A 53 1.56 -25.53 14.30
CA PRO A 53 1.12 -26.93 14.27
C PRO A 53 -0.41 -27.08 14.33
N THR A 54 -1.11 -26.11 14.92
CA THR A 54 -2.57 -26.14 15.09
C THR A 54 -3.30 -25.79 13.80
N TYR A 55 -2.83 -24.75 13.10
CA TYR A 55 -3.49 -24.25 11.89
C TYR A 55 -2.87 -24.81 10.61
N HIS A 56 -1.73 -25.49 10.70
CA HIS A 56 -0.98 -26.01 9.56
C HIS A 56 -0.65 -24.93 8.51
N VAL A 57 -0.26 -23.75 8.97
CA VAL A 57 0.17 -22.63 8.12
C VAL A 57 1.36 -21.89 8.74
N PRO A 58 2.18 -21.19 7.93
CA PRO A 58 3.11 -20.19 8.44
C PRO A 58 2.36 -18.99 9.02
N VAL A 59 2.89 -18.45 10.12
CA VAL A 59 2.32 -17.32 10.86
C VAL A 59 3.35 -16.21 10.91
N LEU A 60 2.93 -15.00 10.55
CA LEU A 60 3.75 -13.81 10.66
C LEU A 60 3.67 -13.26 12.09
N TYR A 61 4.81 -13.27 12.77
CA TYR A 61 5.05 -12.58 14.03
C TYR A 61 5.90 -11.34 13.75
N PHE A 62 5.68 -10.27 14.52
CA PHE A 62 6.45 -9.05 14.34
C PHE A 62 6.57 -8.23 15.61
N MET A 63 7.65 -7.47 15.68
CA MET A 63 7.89 -6.46 16.69
C MET A 63 8.15 -5.13 16.01
N ALA A 64 7.43 -4.10 16.43
CA ALA A 64 7.65 -2.74 15.95
C ALA A 64 8.14 -1.87 17.12
N HIS A 65 9.23 -1.15 16.90
CA HIS A 65 9.84 -0.26 17.89
C HIS A 65 10.00 1.14 17.35
N LYS A 66 9.73 2.14 18.18
CA LYS A 66 10.06 3.55 17.91
C LYS A 66 11.58 3.73 17.88
N GLN A 67 12.05 4.85 17.36
CA GLN A 67 13.48 5.22 17.40
C GLN A 67 14.10 5.18 18.80
N ASN A 68 13.31 5.48 19.83
CA ASN A 68 13.77 5.43 21.23
C ASN A 68 13.79 4.01 21.83
N GLY A 69 13.49 2.98 21.03
CA GLY A 69 13.46 1.57 21.44
C GLY A 69 12.16 1.13 22.12
N ALA A 70 11.20 2.03 22.36
CA ALA A 70 9.92 1.65 22.94
C ALA A 70 9.06 0.86 21.92
N PRO A 71 8.36 -0.22 22.33
CA PRO A 71 7.47 -0.94 21.44
C PRO A 71 6.27 -0.07 21.02
N LEU A 72 5.81 -0.23 19.78
CA LEU A 72 4.60 0.44 19.30
C LEU A 72 3.35 -0.18 19.95
N LYS A 73 2.42 0.69 20.36
CA LYS A 73 1.06 0.30 20.76
C LYS A 73 0.23 -0.09 19.53
N LEU A 74 -0.85 -0.83 19.74
CA LEU A 74 -1.79 -1.18 18.66
C LEU A 74 -2.30 0.06 17.91
N SER A 75 -2.62 1.13 18.63
CA SER A 75 -3.03 2.41 18.04
C SER A 75 -1.96 3.01 17.12
N GLU A 76 -0.69 2.91 17.50
CA GLU A 76 0.44 3.45 16.74
C GLU A 76 0.74 2.59 15.51
N LEU A 77 0.56 1.26 15.61
CA LEU A 77 0.68 0.34 14.48
C LEU A 77 -0.32 0.69 13.38
N PHE A 78 -1.58 0.95 13.72
CA PHE A 78 -2.61 1.29 12.74
C PHE A 78 -2.41 2.64 12.05
N ASN A 79 -1.78 3.59 12.75
CA ASN A 79 -1.43 4.89 12.20
C ASN A 79 -0.07 4.87 11.48
N SER A 80 0.62 3.72 11.45
CA SER A 80 1.89 3.55 10.74
C SER A 80 1.66 3.05 9.31
N ALA A 81 2.70 3.16 8.48
CA ALA A 81 2.70 2.63 7.11
C ALA A 81 2.40 1.12 7.07
N ILE A 82 2.70 0.36 8.14
CA ILE A 82 2.58 -1.10 8.22
C ILE A 82 1.16 -1.58 7.89
N PHE A 83 0.12 -0.83 8.26
CA PHE A 83 -1.29 -1.20 8.05
C PHE A 83 -2.09 -0.15 7.28
N GLN A 84 -1.41 0.83 6.68
CA GLN A 84 -2.05 2.01 6.09
C GLN A 84 -3.06 1.65 5.00
N HIS A 85 -2.72 0.68 4.13
CA HIS A 85 -3.59 0.29 3.01
C HIS A 85 -4.95 -0.27 3.49
N ILE A 86 -4.93 -1.13 4.51
CA ILE A 86 -6.16 -1.71 5.08
C ILE A 86 -6.96 -0.65 5.84
N TYR A 87 -6.30 0.13 6.69
CA TYR A 87 -6.97 1.11 7.52
C TYR A 87 -7.68 2.16 6.66
N TYR A 88 -7.02 2.66 5.61
CA TYR A 88 -7.61 3.60 4.67
C TYR A 88 -8.84 3.01 3.96
N LYS A 89 -8.76 1.76 3.47
CA LYS A 89 -9.87 1.10 2.79
C LYS A 89 -11.12 0.98 3.69
N ILE A 90 -10.93 0.55 4.93
CA ILE A 90 -12.02 0.40 5.90
C ILE A 90 -12.64 1.77 6.23
N ALA A 91 -11.81 2.80 6.39
CA ALA A 91 -12.29 4.16 6.65
C ALA A 91 -13.08 4.75 5.48
N THR A 92 -12.78 4.39 4.22
CA THR A 92 -13.49 4.89 3.04
C THR A 92 -14.77 4.12 2.70
N ASP A 93 -14.85 2.83 3.05
CA ASP A 93 -16.06 2.01 2.83
C ASP A 93 -17.17 2.30 3.87
N THR A 94 -16.79 2.90 5.00
CA THR A 94 -17.74 3.39 6.01
C THR A 94 -18.05 4.85 5.70
N SER A 95 -19.33 5.22 5.55
CA SER A 95 -19.76 6.56 5.10
C SER A 95 -19.45 7.71 6.07
N GLU A 96 -18.58 7.51 7.05
CA GLU A 96 -18.06 8.56 7.93
C GLU A 96 -16.53 8.60 7.87
N PRO A 97 -15.93 9.70 7.39
CA PRO A 97 -14.49 9.89 7.35
C PRO A 97 -14.03 10.36 8.74
N ALA A 98 -14.12 9.50 9.74
CA ALA A 98 -13.51 9.73 11.04
C ALA A 98 -12.49 8.60 11.28
N PRO A 99 -11.22 8.91 11.59
CA PRO A 99 -10.33 7.87 12.12
C PRO A 99 -11.03 7.29 13.35
N PRO A 100 -11.32 5.98 13.44
CA PRO A 100 -11.82 5.38 14.66
C PRO A 100 -10.88 5.81 15.79
N THR A 101 -11.36 6.74 16.62
CA THR A 101 -10.59 7.23 17.73
C THR A 101 -10.26 6.01 18.55
N LEU A 102 -8.97 5.66 18.60
CA LEU A 102 -8.43 4.57 19.41
C LEU A 102 -8.48 5.01 20.88
N THR A 103 -9.66 5.40 21.36
CA THR A 103 -9.93 5.65 22.76
C THR A 103 -9.96 4.29 23.41
N SER A 104 -8.88 3.99 24.13
CA SER A 104 -8.96 3.11 25.28
C SER A 104 -10.22 3.48 26.08
N GLU A 105 -11.12 2.52 26.25
CA GLU A 105 -12.32 2.59 27.12
C GLU A 105 -13.58 3.18 26.48
N SER A 106 -14.11 2.56 25.42
CA SER A 106 -15.53 2.70 25.08
C SER A 106 -16.08 1.40 24.49
N ASP A 107 -17.27 1.00 24.93
CA ASP A 107 -18.05 -0.21 24.66
C ASP A 107 -18.32 -0.54 23.17
N ASN A 108 -17.28 -0.62 22.34
CA ASN A 108 -17.36 -1.16 20.99
C ASN A 108 -16.80 -2.60 20.99
N PRO A 109 -17.63 -3.64 20.82
CA PRO A 109 -17.20 -5.03 20.94
C PRO A 109 -16.33 -5.53 19.77
N LEU A 110 -16.12 -4.73 18.73
CA LEU A 110 -15.19 -5.08 17.66
C LEU A 110 -13.85 -4.39 17.88
N SER A 111 -12.84 -5.17 18.27
CA SER A 111 -11.44 -4.78 18.14
C SER A 111 -11.20 -4.28 16.71
N PRO A 112 -10.58 -3.10 16.50
CA PRO A 112 -10.35 -2.55 15.17
C PRO A 112 -9.40 -3.42 14.32
N ALA A 113 -8.70 -4.39 14.91
CA ALA A 113 -8.05 -5.50 14.20
C ALA A 113 -8.51 -6.84 14.80
N PRO A 114 -9.49 -7.53 14.21
CA PRO A 114 -9.75 -8.92 14.55
C PRO A 114 -8.62 -9.85 14.08
N PHE A 115 -7.73 -9.38 13.18
CA PHE A 115 -6.66 -10.17 12.57
C PHE A 115 -5.29 -9.99 13.23
N ILE A 116 -5.09 -9.01 14.12
CA ILE A 116 -3.85 -8.82 14.90
C ILE A 116 -4.10 -9.30 16.32
N SER A 117 -3.13 -10.00 16.91
CA SER A 117 -3.17 -10.44 18.30
C SER A 117 -1.78 -10.38 18.92
N GLN A 118 -1.71 -10.48 20.26
CA GLN A 118 -0.46 -10.51 21.01
C GLN A 118 -0.31 -11.84 21.74
N ALA A 119 0.88 -12.42 21.68
CA ALA A 119 1.27 -13.63 22.40
C ALA A 119 2.79 -13.64 22.61
N ASP A 120 3.31 -14.63 23.32
CA ASP A 120 4.75 -14.86 23.36
C ASP A 120 5.24 -15.49 22.05
N HIS A 121 6.40 -15.03 21.57
CA HIS A 121 7.01 -15.57 20.37
C HIS A 121 7.37 -17.05 20.57
N PRO A 122 7.00 -17.98 19.67
CA PRO A 122 7.11 -19.43 19.90
C PRO A 122 8.49 -19.94 20.29
N THR A 123 9.55 -19.30 19.78
CA THR A 123 10.94 -19.68 20.05
C THR A 123 11.67 -18.72 20.99
N LEU A 124 11.24 -17.46 21.04
CA LEU A 124 11.98 -16.42 21.77
C LEU A 124 11.39 -16.18 23.17
N GLY A 125 10.14 -16.59 23.41
CA GLY A 125 9.47 -16.47 24.71
C GLY A 125 9.21 -15.02 25.14
N VAL A 126 9.21 -14.07 24.20
CA VAL A 126 9.03 -12.64 24.46
C VAL A 126 7.72 -12.15 23.85
N PRO A 127 7.04 -11.15 24.46
CA PRO A 127 5.81 -10.61 23.92
C PRO A 127 6.00 -10.04 22.50
N THR A 128 5.13 -10.44 21.59
CA THR A 128 5.18 -10.03 20.18
C THR A 128 3.78 -9.94 19.59
N TRP A 129 3.62 -9.14 18.54
CA TRP A 129 2.41 -9.14 17.72
C TRP A 129 2.45 -10.29 16.72
N PHE A 130 1.28 -10.77 16.30
CA PHE A 130 1.15 -11.72 15.22
C PHE A 130 -0.17 -11.54 14.45
N LEU A 131 -0.18 -11.97 13.20
CA LEU A 131 -1.40 -12.09 12.41
C LEU A 131 -2.09 -13.42 12.72
N HIS A 132 -3.37 -13.37 13.12
CA HIS A 132 -4.11 -14.57 13.48
C HIS A 132 -4.33 -15.48 12.26
N PRO A 133 -3.91 -16.75 12.30
CA PRO A 133 -3.85 -17.60 11.10
C PRO A 133 -5.16 -18.33 10.74
N CYS A 134 -6.26 -18.12 11.47
CA CYS A 134 -7.44 -19.01 11.38
C CYS A 134 -8.04 -19.17 9.98
N ASN A 135 -7.99 -18.13 9.17
CA ASN A 135 -8.56 -18.14 7.82
C ASN A 135 -7.50 -18.27 6.73
N THR A 136 -6.22 -18.22 7.08
CA THR A 136 -5.11 -18.18 6.12
C THR A 136 -5.12 -19.39 5.20
N GLN A 137 -5.35 -20.59 5.74
CA GLN A 137 -5.38 -21.82 4.93
C GLN A 137 -6.52 -21.81 3.91
N ALA A 138 -7.72 -21.39 4.33
CA ALA A 138 -8.89 -21.34 3.45
C ALA A 138 -8.68 -20.37 2.30
N ILE A 139 -8.11 -19.19 2.58
CA ILE A 139 -7.80 -18.18 1.57
C ILE A 139 -6.74 -18.70 0.59
N ILE A 140 -5.67 -19.34 1.07
CA ILE A 140 -4.63 -19.89 0.19
C ILE A 140 -5.21 -20.96 -0.74
N GLN A 141 -6.04 -21.85 -0.21
CA GLN A 141 -6.68 -22.91 -1.00
C GLN A 141 -7.62 -22.38 -2.09
N GLU A 142 -8.29 -21.25 -1.85
CA GLU A 142 -9.13 -20.61 -2.86
C GLU A 142 -8.32 -20.03 -4.03
N ILE A 143 -7.09 -19.58 -3.75
CA ILE A 143 -6.22 -18.93 -4.73
C ILE A 143 -5.40 -19.95 -5.53
N LEU A 144 -4.98 -21.04 -4.88
CA LEU A 144 -4.22 -22.09 -5.54
C LEU A 144 -5.07 -22.80 -6.60
N CYS A 145 -4.60 -22.79 -7.84
CA CYS A 145 -5.22 -23.52 -8.94
C CYS A 145 -4.83 -25.01 -8.89
N GLU A 146 -5.79 -25.89 -9.22
CA GLU A 146 -5.55 -27.34 -9.28
C GLU A 146 -4.35 -27.67 -10.18
N GLY A 147 -3.39 -28.43 -9.66
CA GLY A 147 -2.21 -28.89 -10.42
C GLY A 147 -0.95 -28.04 -10.32
N GLN A 148 -0.95 -26.95 -9.53
CA GLN A 148 0.22 -26.09 -9.26
C GLN A 148 0.63 -26.10 -7.76
N GLU A 149 0.50 -27.24 -7.08
CA GLU A 149 0.79 -27.32 -5.64
C GLU A 149 2.27 -27.66 -5.39
N SER A 150 3.11 -26.63 -5.40
CA SER A 150 4.49 -26.71 -4.90
C SER A 150 4.63 -25.94 -3.59
N THR A 151 5.62 -26.30 -2.76
CA THR A 151 5.93 -25.55 -1.52
C THR A 151 6.22 -24.07 -1.82
N THR A 152 6.88 -23.79 -2.95
CA THR A 152 7.16 -22.42 -3.39
C THR A 152 5.87 -21.68 -3.71
N THR A 153 5.00 -22.28 -4.53
CA THR A 153 3.71 -21.68 -4.91
C THR A 153 2.82 -21.43 -3.68
N TYR A 154 2.82 -22.35 -2.71
CA TYR A 154 2.12 -22.16 -1.44
C TYR A 154 2.68 -20.96 -0.66
N PHE A 155 4.01 -20.86 -0.53
CA PHE A 155 4.64 -19.77 0.20
C PHE A 155 4.48 -18.42 -0.50
N ASP A 156 4.56 -18.38 -1.83
CA ASP A 156 4.29 -17.18 -2.63
C ASP A 156 2.83 -16.71 -2.44
N THR A 157 1.89 -17.66 -2.46
CA THR A 157 0.48 -17.36 -2.20
C THR A 157 0.27 -16.88 -0.78
N TRP A 158 0.94 -17.48 0.21
CA TRP A 158 0.92 -17.03 1.59
C TRP A 158 1.46 -15.61 1.75
N LEU A 159 2.58 -15.28 1.11
CA LEU A 159 3.15 -13.93 1.09
C LEU A 159 2.17 -12.92 0.48
N MET A 160 1.47 -13.29 -0.58
CA MET A 160 0.44 -12.45 -1.18
C MET A 160 -0.72 -12.20 -0.20
N VAL A 161 -1.21 -13.24 0.47
CA VAL A 161 -2.29 -13.13 1.46
C VAL A 161 -1.87 -12.23 2.63
N VAL A 162 -0.68 -12.44 3.19
CA VAL A 162 -0.16 -11.64 4.31
C VAL A 162 0.16 -10.21 3.86
N GLY A 163 0.71 -10.02 2.66
CA GLY A 163 1.02 -8.72 2.07
C GLY A 163 -0.21 -7.89 1.71
N SER A 164 -1.39 -8.51 1.60
CA SER A 164 -2.65 -7.77 1.50
C SER A 164 -3.04 -7.09 2.82
N VAL A 165 -2.47 -7.56 3.93
CA VAL A 165 -2.74 -7.07 5.29
C VAL A 165 -1.66 -6.12 5.79
N VAL A 166 -0.41 -6.47 5.53
CA VAL A 166 0.76 -5.74 6.01
C VAL A 166 1.49 -5.15 4.81
N ASP A 167 1.72 -3.85 4.83
CA ASP A 167 2.59 -3.20 3.87
C ASP A 167 4.06 -3.42 4.28
N LEU A 168 4.78 -4.18 3.46
CA LEU A 168 6.20 -4.52 3.65
C LEU A 168 7.11 -3.79 2.65
N ARG A 169 6.61 -2.74 1.98
CA ARG A 169 7.39 -1.96 1.02
C ARG A 169 8.37 -1.05 1.76
N GLU A 170 9.62 -1.03 1.29
CA GLU A 170 10.67 -0.11 1.74
C GLU A 170 10.53 1.29 1.13
#